data_AF-A0A8T5SMB9-F1
#
_entry.id   AF-A0A8T5SMB9-F1
#
_cell.length_a   1.000
_cell.length_b   1.000
_cell.length_c   1.000
_cell.angle_alpha   90.00
_cell.angle_beta   90.00
_cell.angle_gamma   90.00
#
_symmetry.space_group_name_H-M   'P 1'
#
loop_
_entity.id
_entity.type
_entity.pdbx_description
1 polymer ?
#
loop_
_entity_poly.entity_id
_entity_poly.type
_entity_poly.pdbx_seq_one_letter_code
_entity_poly.pdbx_strand_id
1 'polypeptide(L)'
;MLVVRAVEDQPDRGIKEGDEFRLYIVDAHHHMGHEKGHKNTPAGAYDFYAQLWFEIQKKTQTLLDADGLLFEPVRVEAPGLATRLFQNKVNWARLDHGWLVDRTIVFPYTDDYSVPSSKGEPSFKVSNDKIASWTSRAPHSSRLIGFARVNPLDGSHEGNPIAVSELDRAVLTLGLRGLKLHPLAQLFVDSIEKNEPREVVKRAGELGIPVIFDTRNMRTVVRIKRLVDSMRNDPDCGAAMKGLRVILAHCGMSPGDSRLYEALKDPVIFAETSTLHDKDVPVLFESARERLSSSNREWSEKILFGTDFSFLSVQAMDIILHLLSRDFPGTLADTQRVLAGNTLSLLHSPFRTSIGTSGPPAEFICKDESFAIQREIEDSVINLIAKGSSDLSSLDFMIPPIGTWPEPEPLANGGSNGVGMDSYVLTLKSKEKSREFHLWIRRRPGDYVSCTVLATQGMIRLETLENASQKISQVLIRSISDHSQTLQSSKEIKSSVIDLLT
;
A
#
# COMPACT_ATOMS: atom_id res chain seq x y z
N MET A 1 -7.49 -9.97 -6.48
CA MET A 1 -8.21 -8.98 -7.29
C MET A 1 -9.67 -9.38 -7.37
N LEU A 2 -10.55 -8.43 -7.07
CA LEU A 2 -11.99 -8.60 -7.21
C LEU A 2 -12.38 -8.44 -8.68
N VAL A 3 -13.07 -9.42 -9.26
CA VAL A 3 -13.67 -9.26 -10.59
C VAL A 3 -15.12 -8.87 -10.43
N VAL A 4 -15.53 -7.82 -11.14
CA VAL A 4 -16.89 -7.32 -11.16
C VAL A 4 -17.45 -7.33 -12.58
N ARG A 5 -18.76 -7.46 -12.74
CA ARG A 5 -19.45 -7.47 -14.04
C ARG A 5 -20.48 -6.35 -14.11
N ALA A 6 -20.47 -5.58 -15.19
CA ALA A 6 -21.50 -4.58 -15.42
C ALA A 6 -22.87 -5.26 -15.60
N VAL A 7 -23.90 -4.79 -14.88
CA VAL A 7 -25.25 -5.37 -14.95
C VAL A 7 -26.14 -4.71 -16.01
N GLU A 8 -25.68 -3.61 -16.60
CA GLU A 8 -26.38 -2.87 -17.65
C GLU A 8 -25.40 -2.07 -18.52
N ASP A 9 -25.89 -1.59 -19.67
CA ASP A 9 -25.14 -0.68 -20.54
C ASP A 9 -24.96 0.71 -19.89
N GLN A 10 -23.74 1.25 -19.93
CA GLN A 10 -23.42 2.64 -19.60
C GLN A 10 -22.77 3.33 -20.82
N PRO A 11 -23.57 3.75 -21.82
CA PRO A 11 -23.07 4.23 -23.11
C PRO A 11 -22.12 5.42 -23.01
N ASP A 12 -22.39 6.36 -22.10
CA ASP A 12 -21.56 7.55 -21.87
C ASP A 12 -20.12 7.22 -21.43
N ARG A 13 -19.92 5.99 -20.95
CA ARG A 13 -18.64 5.48 -20.46
C ARG A 13 -18.08 4.35 -21.32
N GLY A 14 -18.80 3.96 -22.38
CA GLY A 14 -18.42 2.86 -23.26
C GLY A 14 -18.41 1.48 -22.60
N ILE A 15 -19.13 1.30 -21.49
CA ILE A 15 -19.26 0.03 -20.77
C ILE A 15 -20.54 -0.67 -21.25
N LYS A 16 -20.45 -1.95 -21.58
CA LYS A 16 -21.59 -2.78 -21.97
C LYS A 16 -22.01 -3.71 -20.84
N GLU A 17 -23.29 -4.07 -20.83
CA GLU A 17 -23.78 -5.15 -19.99
C GLU A 17 -22.94 -6.42 -20.22
N GLY A 18 -22.53 -7.05 -19.12
CA GLY A 18 -21.71 -8.26 -19.15
C GLY A 18 -20.20 -8.02 -19.25
N ASP A 19 -19.74 -6.78 -19.47
CA ASP A 19 -18.31 -6.47 -19.40
C ASP A 19 -17.78 -6.77 -17.99
N GLU A 20 -16.66 -7.50 -17.91
CA GLU A 20 -16.00 -7.83 -16.65
C GLU A 20 -14.76 -6.96 -16.44
N PHE A 21 -14.54 -6.50 -15.21
CA PHE A 21 -13.43 -5.62 -14.82
C PHE A 21 -12.67 -6.20 -13.63
N ARG A 22 -11.37 -5.96 -13.55
CA ARG A 22 -10.55 -6.32 -12.38
C ARG A 22 -10.34 -5.10 -11.50
N LEU A 23 -10.73 -5.21 -10.23
CA LEU A 23 -10.43 -4.22 -9.21
C LEU A 23 -9.32 -4.74 -8.29
N TYR A 24 -8.30 -3.91 -8.11
CA TYR A 24 -7.24 -4.15 -7.13
C TYR A 24 -7.65 -3.55 -5.79
N ILE A 25 -7.47 -4.29 -4.69
CA ILE A 25 -7.89 -3.84 -3.35
C ILE A 25 -6.70 -3.83 -2.38
N VAL A 26 -6.53 -2.70 -1.69
CA VAL A 26 -5.54 -2.50 -0.63
C VAL A 26 -6.27 -2.13 0.66
N ASP A 27 -6.18 -2.99 1.68
CA ASP A 27 -6.62 -2.62 3.03
C ASP A 27 -5.59 -1.66 3.65
N ALA A 28 -5.95 -0.38 3.79
CA ALA A 28 -5.08 0.64 4.35
C ALA A 28 -5.01 0.64 5.89
N HIS A 29 -5.84 -0.16 6.57
CA HIS A 29 -5.87 -0.18 8.03
C HIS A 29 -6.14 -1.59 8.59
N HIS A 30 -5.08 -2.24 9.07
CA HIS A 30 -5.14 -3.57 9.67
C HIS A 30 -4.21 -3.69 10.87
N HIS A 31 -4.64 -4.33 11.95
CA HIS A 31 -3.83 -4.56 13.16
C HIS A 31 -3.32 -6.00 13.22
N MET A 32 -2.04 -6.18 13.55
CA MET A 32 -1.39 -7.47 13.78
C MET A 32 -0.55 -7.43 15.06
N GLY A 33 -0.38 -8.59 15.70
CA GLY A 33 0.31 -8.70 16.98
C GLY A 33 -0.55 -9.39 18.04
N HIS A 34 -0.33 -9.03 19.31
CA HIS A 34 -1.01 -9.65 20.44
C HIS A 34 -1.35 -8.62 21.52
N GLU A 35 -2.62 -8.47 21.87
CA GLU A 35 -3.09 -7.56 22.93
C GLU A 35 -4.09 -8.29 23.83
N LYS A 36 -3.78 -8.44 25.12
CA LYS A 36 -4.72 -8.94 26.15
C LYS A 36 -5.49 -10.21 25.76
N GLY A 37 -4.79 -11.19 25.19
CA GLY A 37 -5.36 -12.47 24.77
C GLY A 37 -5.92 -12.49 23.35
N HIS A 38 -6.09 -11.33 22.73
CA HIS A 38 -6.41 -11.22 21.30
C HIS A 38 -5.13 -11.31 20.46
N LYS A 39 -5.14 -12.11 19.39
CA LYS A 39 -3.99 -12.30 18.52
C LYS A 39 -4.42 -12.23 17.06
N ASN A 40 -3.72 -11.43 16.27
CA ASN A 40 -3.82 -11.49 14.81
C ASN A 40 -2.45 -11.71 14.17
N THR A 41 -2.45 -12.50 13.11
CA THR A 41 -1.26 -12.92 12.36
C THR A 41 -1.56 -12.83 10.87
N PRO A 42 -0.57 -12.96 9.98
CA PRO A 42 -0.84 -13.01 8.54
C PRO A 42 -1.90 -14.04 8.12
N ALA A 43 -1.92 -15.23 8.73
CA ALA A 43 -2.95 -16.23 8.46
C ALA A 43 -4.35 -15.74 8.82
N GLY A 44 -4.49 -15.08 10.00
CA GLY A 44 -5.76 -14.53 10.45
C GLY A 44 -6.30 -13.43 9.52
N ALA A 45 -5.43 -12.60 8.95
CA ALA A 45 -5.83 -11.63 7.93
C ALA A 45 -6.36 -12.31 6.66
N TYR A 46 -5.69 -13.36 6.18
CA TYR A 46 -6.11 -14.07 4.96
C TYR A 46 -7.41 -14.85 5.17
N ASP A 47 -7.58 -15.47 6.35
CA ASP A 47 -8.83 -16.11 6.76
C ASP A 47 -9.98 -15.10 6.80
N PHE A 48 -9.72 -13.91 7.37
CA PHE A 48 -10.69 -12.82 7.39
C PHE A 48 -11.12 -12.40 5.98
N TYR A 49 -10.19 -12.18 5.04
CA TYR A 49 -10.55 -11.79 3.68
C TYR A 49 -11.30 -12.87 2.91
N ALA A 50 -11.02 -14.15 3.20
CA ALA A 50 -11.80 -15.25 2.64
C ALA A 50 -13.24 -15.25 3.18
N GLN A 51 -13.42 -15.01 4.48
CA GLN A 51 -14.73 -14.87 5.10
C GLN A 51 -15.49 -13.65 4.57
N LEU A 52 -14.81 -12.51 4.43
CA LEU A 52 -15.39 -11.28 3.90
C LEU A 52 -15.92 -11.47 2.48
N TRP A 53 -15.21 -12.23 1.64
CA TRP A 53 -15.69 -12.59 0.30
C TRP A 53 -17.01 -13.39 0.36
N PHE A 54 -17.12 -14.37 1.25
CA PHE A 54 -18.36 -15.12 1.41
C PHE A 54 -19.53 -14.22 1.87
N GLU A 55 -19.30 -13.27 2.76
CA GLU A 55 -20.33 -12.32 3.17
C GLU A 55 -20.74 -11.38 2.04
N ILE A 56 -19.77 -10.87 1.25
CA ILE A 56 -20.05 -10.10 0.03
C ILE A 56 -20.96 -10.89 -0.91
N GLN A 57 -20.63 -12.16 -1.21
CA GLN A 57 -21.45 -12.99 -2.10
C GLN A 57 -22.89 -13.16 -1.60
N LYS A 58 -23.09 -13.37 -0.29
CA LYS A 58 -24.44 -13.47 0.29
C LYS A 58 -25.24 -12.19 0.11
N LYS A 59 -24.62 -11.04 0.39
CA LYS A 59 -25.30 -9.73 0.32
C LYS A 59 -25.52 -9.25 -1.13
N THR A 60 -24.63 -9.63 -2.06
CA THR A 60 -24.78 -9.36 -3.51
C THR A 60 -26.12 -9.87 -4.03
N GLN A 61 -26.53 -11.10 -3.70
CA GLN A 61 -27.80 -11.65 -4.19
C GLN A 61 -28.99 -10.78 -3.80
N THR A 62 -29.07 -10.38 -2.53
CA THR A 62 -30.13 -9.50 -2.03
C THR A 62 -30.15 -8.14 -2.75
N LEU A 63 -28.96 -7.59 -3.04
CA LEU A 63 -28.86 -6.30 -3.74
C LEU A 63 -29.22 -6.43 -5.23
N LEU A 64 -28.87 -7.53 -5.90
CA LEU A 64 -29.29 -7.77 -7.29
C LEU A 64 -30.81 -7.93 -7.39
N ASP A 65 -31.42 -8.69 -6.48
CA ASP A 65 -32.88 -8.87 -6.44
C ASP A 65 -33.63 -7.54 -6.21
N ALA A 66 -32.97 -6.59 -5.56
CA ALA A 66 -33.46 -5.23 -5.31
C ALA A 66 -33.00 -4.20 -6.35
N ASP A 67 -32.33 -4.61 -7.43
CA ASP A 67 -31.73 -3.74 -8.45
C ASP A 67 -30.80 -2.66 -7.87
N GLY A 68 -30.03 -2.99 -6.84
CA GLY A 68 -29.17 -2.06 -6.11
C GLY A 68 -27.75 -1.91 -6.65
N LEU A 69 -27.30 -2.77 -7.59
CA LEU A 69 -25.93 -2.79 -8.10
C LEU A 69 -25.81 -2.23 -9.52
N LEU A 70 -24.70 -1.56 -9.81
CA LEU A 70 -24.23 -1.29 -11.18
C LEU A 70 -23.20 -2.33 -11.63
N PHE A 71 -22.47 -2.89 -10.66
CA PHE A 71 -21.45 -3.89 -10.90
C PHE A 71 -21.61 -5.05 -9.93
N GLU A 72 -21.83 -6.25 -10.45
CA GLU A 72 -21.94 -7.49 -9.69
C GLU A 72 -20.53 -8.01 -9.32
N PRO A 73 -20.20 -8.23 -8.03
CA PRO A 73 -19.02 -9.01 -7.64
C PRO A 73 -19.16 -10.48 -8.08
N VAL A 74 -18.36 -10.94 -9.04
CA VAL A 74 -18.50 -12.29 -9.63
C VAL A 74 -17.50 -13.31 -9.10
N ARG A 75 -16.24 -12.92 -8.92
CA ARG A 75 -15.18 -13.82 -8.43
C ARG A 75 -13.98 -13.05 -7.89
N VAL A 76 -13.05 -13.78 -7.29
CA VAL A 76 -11.76 -13.28 -6.86
C VAL A 76 -10.66 -14.03 -7.62
N GLU A 77 -9.72 -13.29 -8.20
CA GLU A 77 -8.55 -13.82 -8.91
C GLU A 77 -7.26 -13.47 -8.18
N ALA A 78 -6.40 -14.45 -7.92
CA ALA A 78 -5.11 -14.23 -7.27
C ALA A 78 -4.05 -13.74 -8.28
N PRO A 79 -3.15 -12.81 -7.91
CA PRO A 79 -2.06 -12.37 -8.79
C PRO A 79 -1.08 -13.51 -9.10
N GLY A 80 -0.86 -13.81 -10.38
CA GLY A 80 -0.13 -15.02 -10.82
C GLY A 80 1.30 -15.17 -10.27
N LEU A 81 2.06 -14.07 -10.15
CA LEU A 81 3.40 -14.12 -9.55
C LEU A 81 3.36 -14.43 -8.05
N ALA A 82 2.44 -13.79 -7.32
CA ALA A 82 2.30 -14.01 -5.89
C ALA A 82 1.78 -15.44 -5.61
N THR A 83 0.78 -15.91 -6.35
CA THR A 83 0.28 -17.29 -6.26
C THR A 83 1.40 -18.32 -6.43
N ARG A 84 2.24 -18.21 -7.47
CA ARG A 84 3.37 -19.14 -7.64
C ARG A 84 4.39 -19.06 -6.51
N LEU A 85 4.64 -17.86 -5.96
CA LEU A 85 5.49 -17.71 -4.79
C LEU A 85 4.92 -18.49 -3.58
N PHE A 86 3.63 -18.34 -3.29
CA PHE A 86 2.97 -19.06 -2.20
C PHE A 86 2.96 -20.58 -2.45
N GLN A 87 2.71 -21.02 -3.68
CA GLN A 87 2.66 -22.44 -4.04
C GLN A 87 4.02 -23.15 -3.99
N ASN A 88 5.12 -22.40 -3.94
CA ASN A 88 6.45 -22.99 -4.01
C ASN A 88 6.84 -23.80 -2.77
N LYS A 89 6.26 -23.52 -1.60
CA LYS A 89 6.44 -24.34 -0.38
C LYS A 89 5.11 -24.81 0.17
N VAL A 90 5.08 -26.05 0.67
CA VAL A 90 3.86 -26.65 1.25
C VAL A 90 3.28 -25.81 2.40
N ASN A 91 4.13 -25.22 3.25
CA ASN A 91 3.67 -24.38 4.36
C ASN A 91 3.17 -22.99 3.90
N TRP A 92 3.65 -22.49 2.77
CA TRP A 92 3.20 -21.23 2.18
C TRP A 92 1.92 -21.43 1.37
N ALA A 93 1.76 -22.56 0.67
CA ALA A 93 0.59 -22.86 -0.14
C ALA A 93 -0.71 -22.89 0.67
N ARG A 94 -0.64 -23.24 1.96
CA ARG A 94 -1.78 -23.20 2.90
C ARG A 94 -2.26 -21.79 3.22
N LEU A 95 -1.50 -20.77 2.83
CA LEU A 95 -1.78 -19.34 3.04
C LEU A 95 -2.14 -18.63 1.72
N ASP A 96 -2.28 -19.38 0.63
CA ASP A 96 -2.65 -18.90 -0.71
C ASP A 96 -4.18 -18.71 -0.85
N HIS A 97 -4.76 -17.91 0.05
CA HIS A 97 -6.20 -17.63 0.09
C HIS A 97 -6.49 -16.20 0.55
N GLY A 98 -7.77 -15.82 0.56
CA GLY A 98 -8.18 -14.49 0.99
C GLY A 98 -7.74 -13.39 0.01
N TRP A 99 -7.74 -13.68 -1.29
CA TRP A 99 -7.29 -12.78 -2.36
C TRP A 99 -8.28 -11.68 -2.75
N LEU A 100 -9.37 -11.54 -1.97
CA LEU A 100 -10.27 -10.38 -2.08
C LEU A 100 -9.47 -9.09 -1.89
N VAL A 101 -8.54 -9.10 -0.93
CA VAL A 101 -7.58 -8.02 -0.68
C VAL A 101 -6.20 -8.44 -1.17
N ASP A 102 -5.65 -7.67 -2.11
CA ASP A 102 -4.38 -7.93 -2.78
C ASP A 102 -3.16 -7.48 -1.96
N ARG A 103 -3.32 -6.39 -1.20
CA ARG A 103 -2.32 -5.82 -0.30
C ARG A 103 -2.92 -5.37 1.02
N THR A 104 -2.14 -5.40 2.08
CA THR A 104 -2.59 -4.97 3.41
C THR A 104 -1.52 -4.14 4.11
N ILE A 105 -1.89 -2.94 4.54
CA ILE A 105 -1.11 -2.15 5.48
C ILE A 105 -1.35 -2.70 6.89
N VAL A 106 -0.29 -3.08 7.60
CA VAL A 106 -0.39 -3.68 8.94
C VAL A 106 0.32 -2.83 10.00
N PHE A 107 -0.33 -2.70 11.17
CA PHE A 107 0.16 -1.97 12.33
C PHE A 107 0.27 -2.87 13.56
N PRO A 108 1.16 -2.54 14.52
CA PRO A 108 1.06 -3.06 15.87
C PRO A 108 -0.26 -2.67 16.57
N TYR A 109 -0.79 -3.55 17.41
CA TYR A 109 -1.80 -3.20 18.43
C TYR A 109 -1.23 -2.23 19.48
N THR A 110 -2.08 -1.78 20.42
CA THR A 110 -1.56 -1.31 21.72
C THR A 110 -1.17 -2.55 22.52
N ASP A 111 -0.17 -3.29 22.00
CA ASP A 111 0.09 -4.66 22.39
C ASP A 111 0.79 -4.78 23.74
N ASP A 112 0.84 -6.03 24.21
CA ASP A 112 1.59 -6.45 25.39
C ASP A 112 3.11 -6.17 25.25
N TYR A 113 3.58 -5.83 24.05
CA TYR A 113 4.99 -5.51 23.74
C TYR A 113 5.25 -4.01 23.62
N SER A 114 4.23 -3.18 23.82
CA SER A 114 4.32 -1.72 23.68
C SER A 114 5.12 -1.07 24.80
N VAL A 115 5.21 -1.72 25.97
CA VAL A 115 5.91 -1.20 27.15
C VAL A 115 7.44 -1.43 27.03
N PRO A 116 8.27 -0.40 27.21
CA PRO A 116 9.72 -0.53 27.23
C PRO A 116 10.22 -1.54 28.29
N SER A 117 11.28 -2.29 27.99
CA SER A 117 11.87 -3.23 28.97
C SER A 117 12.79 -2.52 29.97
N SER A 118 13.31 -1.34 29.60
CA SER A 118 14.14 -0.50 30.46
C SER A 118 13.90 0.99 30.22
N LYS A 119 14.32 1.85 31.16
CA LYS A 119 14.19 3.30 31.03
C LYS A 119 15.10 3.80 29.91
N GLY A 120 14.53 4.55 28.96
CA GLY A 120 15.25 5.09 27.80
C GLY A 120 15.11 4.23 26.54
N GLU A 121 14.45 3.08 26.62
CA GLU A 121 14.03 2.34 25.43
C GLU A 121 12.73 2.89 24.84
N PRO A 122 12.58 2.85 23.50
CA PRO A 122 11.34 3.25 22.85
C PRO A 122 10.21 2.25 23.12
N SER A 123 9.01 2.80 23.34
CA SER A 123 7.78 2.03 23.29
C SER A 123 7.61 1.43 21.89
N PHE A 124 6.93 0.28 21.80
CA PHE A 124 6.67 -0.45 20.54
C PHE A 124 7.90 -0.98 19.80
N LYS A 125 9.12 -0.88 20.35
CA LYS A 125 10.33 -1.41 19.70
C LYS A 125 10.18 -2.88 19.28
N VAL A 126 9.75 -3.73 20.22
CA VAL A 126 9.55 -5.16 20.00
C VAL A 126 8.38 -5.41 19.04
N SER A 127 7.34 -4.58 19.10
CA SER A 127 6.19 -4.66 18.21
C SER A 127 6.58 -4.35 16.76
N ASN A 128 7.40 -3.31 16.54
CA ASN A 128 7.97 -2.98 15.23
C ASN A 128 8.86 -4.10 14.69
N ASP A 129 9.70 -4.71 15.55
CA ASP A 129 10.55 -5.85 15.17
C ASP A 129 9.68 -7.04 14.69
N LYS A 130 8.53 -7.29 15.34
CA LYS A 130 7.58 -8.34 14.95
C LYS A 130 6.87 -8.04 13.64
N ILE A 131 6.34 -6.83 13.47
CA ILE A 131 5.70 -6.42 12.21
C ILE A 131 6.67 -6.57 11.05
N ALA A 132 7.89 -6.06 11.19
CA ALA A 132 8.93 -6.19 10.18
C ALA A 132 9.23 -7.66 9.84
N SER A 133 9.25 -8.54 10.85
CA SER A 133 9.52 -9.98 10.63
C SER A 133 8.51 -10.67 9.72
N TRP A 134 7.27 -10.16 9.65
CA TRP A 134 6.24 -10.64 8.72
C TRP A 134 6.26 -9.88 7.39
N THR A 135 6.43 -8.57 7.41
CA THR A 135 6.22 -7.73 6.21
C THR A 135 7.45 -7.61 5.32
N SER A 136 8.62 -8.03 5.79
CA SER A 136 9.89 -7.94 5.05
C SER A 136 10.45 -9.29 4.62
N ARG A 137 9.64 -10.36 4.64
CA ARG A 137 10.05 -11.72 4.26
C ARG A 137 9.00 -12.48 3.49
N ALA A 138 9.44 -13.36 2.59
CA ALA A 138 8.56 -14.26 1.86
C ALA A 138 7.80 -15.22 2.80
N PRO A 139 6.54 -15.56 2.48
CA PRO A 139 5.78 -15.12 1.32
C PRO A 139 5.00 -13.82 1.60
N HIS A 140 4.93 -13.41 2.87
CA HIS A 140 4.04 -12.36 3.36
C HIS A 140 4.40 -10.97 2.86
N SER A 141 5.68 -10.66 2.63
CA SER A 141 6.14 -9.41 2.02
C SER A 141 5.61 -9.16 0.61
N SER A 142 5.08 -10.19 -0.05
CA SER A 142 4.39 -10.05 -1.33
C SER A 142 2.93 -9.61 -1.18
N ARG A 143 2.41 -9.42 0.05
CA ARG A 143 1.04 -9.00 0.35
C ARG A 143 0.95 -7.95 1.46
N LEU A 144 1.82 -8.01 2.46
CA LEU A 144 1.78 -7.17 3.64
C LEU A 144 2.82 -6.05 3.58
N ILE A 145 2.41 -4.86 4.00
CA ILE A 145 3.26 -3.67 4.10
C ILE A 145 3.19 -3.18 5.54
N GLY A 146 4.32 -3.23 6.24
CA GLY A 146 4.38 -2.87 7.66
C GLY A 146 4.53 -1.38 7.87
N PHE A 147 3.75 -0.82 8.79
CA PHE A 147 3.92 0.54 9.30
C PHE A 147 4.46 0.48 10.72
N ALA A 148 5.37 1.40 11.03
CA ALA A 148 5.91 1.58 12.36
C ALA A 148 4.83 2.13 13.30
N ARG A 149 5.03 1.89 14.58
CA ARG A 149 4.32 2.58 15.66
C ARG A 149 5.35 3.09 16.66
N VAL A 150 5.17 4.31 17.12
CA VAL A 150 5.99 4.92 18.18
C VAL A 150 5.07 5.63 19.16
N ASN A 151 5.52 5.83 20.39
CA ASN A 151 4.85 6.73 21.33
C ASN A 151 5.57 8.08 21.33
N PRO A 152 4.95 9.17 20.85
CA PRO A 152 5.60 10.48 20.86
C PRO A 152 6.05 10.94 22.25
N LEU A 153 5.45 10.40 23.32
CA LEU A 153 5.72 10.78 24.71
C LEU A 153 6.84 9.97 25.38
N ASP A 154 7.61 9.16 24.64
CA ASP A 154 8.72 8.37 25.19
C ASP A 154 9.88 9.23 25.76
N GLY A 155 9.81 10.55 25.60
CA GLY A 155 10.80 11.49 26.10
C GLY A 155 12.05 11.52 25.23
N SER A 156 13.19 11.85 25.85
CA SER A 156 14.47 12.00 25.16
C SER A 156 15.60 11.26 25.87
N HIS A 157 16.57 10.78 25.09
CA HIS A 157 17.82 10.22 25.57
C HIS A 157 18.98 11.02 24.97
N GLU A 158 19.89 11.52 25.81
CA GLU A 158 21.03 12.35 25.37
C GLU A 158 20.62 13.55 24.49
N GLY A 159 19.45 14.14 24.77
CA GLY A 159 18.90 15.26 24.01
C GLY A 159 18.14 14.88 22.73
N ASN A 160 18.14 13.61 22.32
CA ASN A 160 17.44 13.13 21.12
C ASN A 160 16.07 12.53 21.50
N PRO A 161 14.97 12.89 20.81
CA PRO A 161 13.66 12.29 21.06
C PRO A 161 13.65 10.79 20.74
N ILE A 162 13.35 9.96 21.74
CA ILE A 162 13.40 8.49 21.63
C ILE A 162 12.46 7.98 20.53
N ALA A 163 11.27 8.58 20.42
CA ALA A 163 10.28 8.24 19.39
C ALA A 163 10.77 8.50 17.97
N VAL A 164 11.54 9.58 17.76
CA VAL A 164 12.11 9.94 16.46
C VAL A 164 13.22 8.94 16.08
N SER A 165 14.09 8.58 17.03
CA SER A 165 15.13 7.58 16.80
C SER A 165 14.57 6.19 16.51
N GLU A 166 13.48 5.78 17.19
CA GLU A 166 12.81 4.52 16.86
C GLU A 166 12.15 4.56 15.49
N LEU A 167 11.54 5.69 15.11
CA LEU A 167 10.97 5.85 13.76
C LEU A 167 12.05 5.70 12.70
N ASP A 168 13.22 6.33 12.89
CA ASP A 168 14.36 6.18 11.99
C ASP A 168 14.82 4.73 11.89
N ARG A 169 14.97 4.03 13.02
CA ARG A 169 15.33 2.61 13.03
C ARG A 169 14.29 1.76 12.30
N ALA A 170 13.01 1.96 12.61
CA ALA A 170 11.92 1.20 12.04
C ALA A 170 11.83 1.36 10.51
N VAL A 171 12.06 2.57 10.00
CA VAL A 171 11.97 2.84 8.56
C VAL A 171 13.27 2.47 7.85
N LEU A 172 14.41 3.01 8.32
CA LEU A 172 15.68 2.88 7.62
C LEU A 172 16.33 1.50 7.84
N THR A 173 16.12 0.86 8.98
CA THR A 173 16.74 -0.45 9.28
C THR A 173 15.80 -1.62 9.06
N LEU A 174 14.54 -1.51 9.52
CA LEU A 174 13.56 -2.60 9.38
C LEU A 174 12.78 -2.55 8.06
N GLY A 175 12.73 -1.40 7.39
CA GLY A 175 12.00 -1.23 6.13
C GLY A 175 10.50 -1.03 6.29
N LEU A 176 10.03 -0.57 7.46
CA LEU A 176 8.63 -0.18 7.63
C LEU A 176 8.33 1.09 6.82
N ARG A 177 7.17 1.16 6.16
CA ARG A 177 6.89 2.14 5.09
C ARG A 177 5.84 3.20 5.45
N GLY A 178 5.59 3.39 6.73
CA GLY A 178 4.63 4.35 7.24
C GLY A 178 4.62 4.38 8.75
N LEU A 179 3.79 5.25 9.33
CA LEU A 179 3.69 5.46 10.76
C LEU A 179 2.22 5.45 11.21
N LYS A 180 1.89 4.66 12.24
CA LYS A 180 0.62 4.74 12.95
C LYS A 180 0.80 5.47 14.27
N LEU A 181 -0.08 6.44 14.50
CA LEU A 181 -0.22 7.16 15.77
C LEU A 181 -1.65 6.99 16.29
N HIS A 182 -1.80 6.82 17.59
CA HIS A 182 -3.10 6.63 18.24
C HIS A 182 -3.26 7.59 19.42
N PRO A 183 -3.64 8.86 19.18
CA PRO A 183 -3.73 9.90 20.21
C PRO A 183 -4.51 9.50 21.47
N LEU A 184 -5.63 8.77 21.32
CA LEU A 184 -6.46 8.35 22.46
C LEU A 184 -5.77 7.27 23.32
N ALA A 185 -5.41 6.12 22.74
CA ALA A 185 -4.73 5.04 23.45
C ALA A 185 -3.34 5.43 23.99
N GLN A 186 -2.65 6.36 23.34
CA GLN A 186 -1.33 6.88 23.75
C GLN A 186 -1.44 8.17 24.59
N LEU A 187 -2.66 8.57 24.98
CA LEU A 187 -2.94 9.66 25.92
C LEU A 187 -2.36 11.04 25.53
N PHE A 188 -2.34 11.36 24.25
CA PHE A 188 -1.85 12.66 23.75
C PHE A 188 -2.89 13.44 22.93
N VAL A 189 -4.19 13.12 23.05
CA VAL A 189 -5.30 13.85 22.37
C VAL A 189 -5.25 15.36 22.61
N ASP A 190 -4.75 15.81 23.77
CA ASP A 190 -4.62 17.22 24.16
C ASP A 190 -3.23 17.82 23.89
N SER A 191 -2.29 17.00 23.43
CA SER A 191 -0.92 17.41 23.07
C SER A 191 -0.51 17.10 21.63
N ILE A 192 -1.40 16.61 20.76
CA ILE A 192 -1.18 16.46 19.29
C ILE A 192 -0.40 17.61 18.66
N GLU A 193 -0.70 18.87 18.99
CA GLU A 193 -0.07 20.06 18.39
C GLU A 193 1.25 20.47 19.07
N LYS A 194 1.65 19.79 20.15
CA LYS A 194 2.87 20.10 20.90
C LYS A 194 4.12 19.54 20.19
N ASN A 195 5.28 19.90 20.72
CA ASN A 195 6.58 19.59 20.11
C ASN A 195 6.79 18.09 19.93
N GLU A 196 6.41 17.25 20.90
CA GLU A 196 6.76 15.84 20.87
C GLU A 196 6.06 15.07 19.72
N PRO A 197 4.72 15.16 19.52
CA PRO A 197 4.10 14.58 18.33
C PRO A 197 4.52 15.30 17.04
N ARG A 198 4.75 16.61 17.08
CA ARG A 198 5.16 17.39 15.91
C ARG A 198 6.50 16.90 15.36
N GLU A 199 7.51 16.66 16.18
CA GLU A 199 8.81 16.18 15.72
C GLU A 199 8.72 14.79 15.07
N VAL A 200 7.87 13.91 15.60
CA VAL A 200 7.62 12.59 14.99
C VAL A 200 6.96 12.74 13.61
N VAL A 201 5.96 13.60 13.48
CA VAL A 201 5.26 13.84 12.20
C VAL A 201 6.16 14.56 11.20
N LYS A 202 6.95 15.54 11.65
CA LYS A 202 7.99 16.20 10.86
C LYS A 202 8.96 15.16 10.32
N ARG A 203 9.47 14.28 11.17
CA ARG A 203 10.40 13.23 10.74
C ARG A 203 9.78 12.28 9.72
N ALA A 204 8.53 11.86 9.91
CA ALA A 204 7.83 11.05 8.92
C ALA A 204 7.73 11.75 7.55
N GLY A 205 7.46 13.06 7.54
CA GLY A 205 7.47 13.87 6.32
C GLY A 205 8.86 13.93 5.65
N GLU A 206 9.94 14.06 6.42
CA GLU A 206 11.32 14.05 5.89
C GLU A 206 11.72 12.69 5.31
N LEU A 207 11.25 11.60 5.92
CA LEU A 207 11.41 10.24 5.43
C LEU A 207 10.52 9.95 4.21
N GLY A 208 9.54 10.80 3.93
CA GLY A 208 8.60 10.63 2.81
C GLY A 208 7.62 9.49 3.01
N ILE A 209 7.25 9.18 4.26
CA ILE A 209 6.32 8.10 4.59
C ILE A 209 4.96 8.64 5.08
N PRO A 210 3.85 7.95 4.78
CA PRO A 210 2.53 8.36 5.28
C PRO A 210 2.38 8.14 6.79
N VAL A 211 1.63 9.04 7.43
CA VAL A 211 1.25 8.97 8.84
C VAL A 211 -0.26 8.76 8.95
N ILE A 212 -0.69 7.66 9.54
CA ILE A 212 -2.10 7.42 9.87
C ILE A 212 -2.34 7.71 11.35
N PHE A 213 -3.31 8.58 11.61
CA PHE A 213 -3.80 8.86 12.95
C PHE A 213 -5.09 8.10 13.21
N ASP A 214 -5.16 7.44 14.37
CA ASP A 214 -6.44 7.00 14.92
C ASP A 214 -7.31 8.20 15.29
N THR A 215 -8.43 8.39 14.57
CA THR A 215 -9.33 9.52 14.85
C THR A 215 -10.70 9.03 15.33
N ARG A 216 -10.87 9.02 16.67
CA ARG A 216 -12.12 8.58 17.33
C ARG A 216 -13.19 9.66 17.44
N ASN A 217 -12.86 10.91 17.08
CA ASN A 217 -13.79 12.04 17.09
C ASN A 217 -13.24 13.24 16.30
N MET A 218 -14.10 14.22 16.03
CA MET A 218 -13.75 15.45 15.32
C MET A 218 -12.77 16.36 16.06
N ARG A 219 -12.67 16.29 17.39
CA ARG A 219 -11.65 17.07 18.12
C ARG A 219 -10.26 16.63 17.69
N THR A 220 -10.02 15.33 17.55
CA THR A 220 -8.75 14.80 17.03
C THR A 220 -8.47 15.29 15.61
N VAL A 221 -9.46 15.22 14.71
CA VAL A 221 -9.33 15.70 13.31
C VAL A 221 -8.91 17.18 13.24
N VAL A 222 -9.61 18.05 13.99
CA VAL A 222 -9.31 19.49 14.01
C VAL A 222 -7.89 19.77 14.52
N ARG A 223 -7.43 19.05 15.53
CA ARG A 223 -6.07 19.23 16.08
C ARG A 223 -4.98 18.71 15.15
N ILE A 224 -5.22 17.63 14.42
CA ILE A 224 -4.31 17.15 13.38
C ILE A 224 -4.20 18.18 12.25
N LYS A 225 -5.33 18.77 11.81
CA LYS A 225 -5.30 19.85 10.81
C LYS A 225 -4.47 21.05 11.28
N ARG A 226 -4.65 21.47 12.54
CA ARG A 226 -3.84 22.55 13.14
C ARG A 226 -2.36 22.22 13.25
N LEU A 227 -2.02 20.96 13.57
CA LEU A 227 -0.63 20.49 13.53
C LEU A 227 -0.04 20.67 12.13
N VAL A 228 -0.74 20.18 11.08
CA VAL A 228 -0.31 20.33 9.68
C VAL A 228 -0.17 21.80 9.29
N ASP A 229 -1.11 22.66 9.68
CA ASP A 229 -1.04 24.10 9.42
C ASP A 229 0.16 24.76 10.12
N SER A 230 0.44 24.36 11.37
CA SER A 230 1.59 24.87 12.11
C SER A 230 2.92 24.49 11.45
N MET A 231 3.03 23.26 10.94
CA MET A 231 4.21 22.79 10.21
C MET A 231 4.35 23.49 8.86
N ARG A 232 3.24 23.74 8.15
CA ARG A 232 3.28 24.44 6.86
C ARG A 232 3.83 25.87 6.97
N ASN A 233 3.53 26.54 8.07
CA ASN A 233 3.97 27.91 8.33
C ASN A 233 5.34 28.00 9.01
N ASP A 234 6.00 26.86 9.24
CA ASP A 234 7.33 26.78 9.83
C ASP A 234 8.40 26.54 8.75
N PRO A 235 9.36 27.47 8.55
CA PRO A 235 10.46 27.29 7.60
C PRO A 235 11.28 26.01 7.83
N ASP A 236 11.41 25.55 9.09
CA ASP A 236 12.20 24.35 9.44
C ASP A 236 11.49 23.05 9.03
N CYS A 237 10.20 23.13 8.67
CA CYS A 237 9.41 22.00 8.20
C CYS A 237 9.32 21.91 6.67
N GLY A 238 10.01 22.76 5.92
CA GLY A 238 9.91 22.81 4.45
C GLY A 238 10.25 21.48 3.75
N ALA A 239 11.25 20.74 4.25
CA ALA A 239 11.57 19.40 3.76
C ALA A 239 10.47 18.39 4.11
N ALA A 240 10.03 18.39 5.37
CA ALA A 240 8.97 17.51 5.86
C ALA A 240 7.67 17.68 5.06
N MET A 241 7.25 18.92 4.80
CA MET A 241 6.00 19.22 4.10
C MET A 241 5.96 18.72 2.65
N LYS A 242 7.10 18.52 1.99
CA LYS A 242 7.15 17.95 0.63
C LYS A 242 6.74 16.46 0.64
N GLY A 243 7.22 15.71 1.62
CA GLY A 243 6.95 14.28 1.77
C GLY A 243 5.72 13.95 2.64
N LEU A 244 5.24 14.89 3.46
CA LEU A 244 4.18 14.64 4.43
C LEU A 244 2.88 14.19 3.77
N ARG A 245 2.31 13.10 4.27
CA ARG A 245 0.96 12.60 3.96
C ARG A 245 0.32 12.16 5.27
N VAL A 246 -0.89 12.63 5.54
CA VAL A 246 -1.61 12.38 6.79
C VAL A 246 -2.95 11.73 6.48
N ILE A 247 -3.20 10.58 7.10
CA ILE A 247 -4.43 9.80 6.94
C ILE A 247 -5.22 9.90 8.26
N LEU A 248 -6.48 10.32 8.16
CA LEU A 248 -7.45 10.37 9.24
C LEU A 248 -8.23 9.06 9.23
N ALA A 249 -7.87 8.12 10.10
CA ALA A 249 -8.57 6.83 10.20
C ALA A 249 -10.03 7.02 10.60
N HIS A 250 -10.91 6.16 10.11
CA HIS A 250 -12.33 6.12 10.48
C HIS A 250 -13.16 7.34 10.09
N CYS A 251 -12.66 8.20 9.19
CA CYS A 251 -13.28 9.50 8.88
C CYS A 251 -13.63 10.30 10.14
N GLY A 252 -12.85 10.15 11.22
CA GLY A 252 -13.10 10.77 12.51
C GLY A 252 -14.40 10.35 13.21
N MET A 253 -14.98 9.20 12.85
CA MET A 253 -16.24 8.64 13.36
C MET A 253 -17.47 9.52 13.10
N SER A 254 -17.40 10.47 12.16
CA SER A 254 -18.51 11.38 11.85
C SER A 254 -18.44 11.82 10.38
N PRO A 255 -18.75 10.92 9.43
CA PRO A 255 -18.56 11.17 8.00
C PRO A 255 -19.34 12.38 7.50
N GLY A 256 -20.50 12.71 8.07
CA GLY A 256 -21.28 13.89 7.67
C GLY A 256 -20.81 15.24 8.24
N ASP A 257 -19.79 15.28 9.10
CA ASP A 257 -19.35 16.52 9.74
C ASP A 257 -18.53 17.39 8.77
N SER A 258 -18.92 18.65 8.60
CA SER A 258 -18.24 19.58 7.69
C SER A 258 -16.76 19.81 8.00
N ARG A 259 -16.34 19.63 9.27
CA ARG A 259 -14.95 19.80 9.70
C ARG A 259 -14.03 18.73 9.13
N LEU A 260 -14.54 17.52 8.87
CA LEU A 260 -13.79 16.48 8.17
C LEU A 260 -13.39 16.98 6.77
N TYR A 261 -14.36 17.46 5.99
CA TYR A 261 -14.14 17.93 4.63
C TYR A 261 -13.27 19.19 4.56
N GLU A 262 -13.37 20.07 5.55
CA GLU A 262 -12.45 21.21 5.66
C GLU A 262 -11.00 20.75 5.87
N ALA A 263 -10.77 19.68 6.65
CA ALA A 263 -9.45 19.09 6.76
C ALA A 263 -9.01 18.41 5.44
N LEU A 264 -9.91 17.70 4.75
CA LEU A 264 -9.61 16.97 3.51
C LEU A 264 -9.31 17.87 2.31
N LYS A 265 -9.73 19.13 2.30
CA LYS A 265 -9.29 20.12 1.30
C LYS A 265 -7.77 20.33 1.31
N ASP A 266 -7.11 20.05 2.44
CA ASP A 266 -5.66 20.14 2.52
C ASP A 266 -5.01 19.08 1.61
N PRO A 267 -4.07 19.43 0.70
CA PRO A 267 -3.46 18.49 -0.23
C PRO A 267 -2.74 17.32 0.43
N VAL A 268 -2.29 17.44 1.68
CA VAL A 268 -1.57 16.37 2.39
C VAL A 268 -2.47 15.51 3.29
N ILE A 269 -3.73 15.87 3.49
CA ILE A 269 -4.66 15.16 4.38
C ILE A 269 -5.64 14.30 3.56
N PHE A 270 -5.85 13.08 4.05
CA PHE A 270 -6.70 12.04 3.48
C PHE A 270 -7.56 11.41 4.59
N ALA A 271 -8.64 10.75 4.23
CA ALA A 271 -9.50 9.97 5.12
C ALA A 271 -9.41 8.48 4.79
N GLU A 272 -9.67 7.65 5.78
CA GLU A 272 -9.74 6.19 5.64
C GLU A 272 -11.07 5.67 6.22
N THR A 273 -11.68 4.68 5.57
CA THR A 273 -13.12 4.34 5.72
C THR A 273 -13.45 3.31 6.80
N SER A 274 -12.48 2.68 7.45
CA SER A 274 -12.75 1.64 8.44
C SER A 274 -13.69 2.11 9.54
N THR A 275 -14.43 1.20 10.18
CA THR A 275 -15.50 1.46 11.17
C THR A 275 -16.84 1.99 10.61
N LEU A 276 -16.85 2.57 9.40
CA LEU A 276 -18.09 3.08 8.79
C LEU A 276 -18.98 1.93 8.32
N HIS A 277 -20.28 2.05 8.56
CA HIS A 277 -21.27 1.01 8.26
C HIS A 277 -22.65 1.61 8.00
N ASP A 278 -23.53 0.82 7.38
CA ASP A 278 -24.90 1.22 7.10
C ASP A 278 -25.00 2.63 6.47
N LYS A 279 -25.70 3.57 7.14
CA LYS A 279 -25.97 4.92 6.64
C LYS A 279 -24.75 5.84 6.66
N ASP A 280 -23.70 5.50 7.38
CA ASP A 280 -22.46 6.28 7.39
C ASP A 280 -21.77 6.25 6.03
N VAL A 281 -21.91 5.14 5.29
CA VAL A 281 -21.23 4.90 4.03
C VAL A 281 -21.73 5.85 2.93
N PRO A 282 -23.03 5.90 2.57
CA PRO A 282 -23.52 6.87 1.58
C PRO A 282 -23.23 8.32 1.98
N VAL A 283 -23.43 8.65 3.27
CA VAL A 283 -23.20 10.02 3.79
C VAL A 283 -21.77 10.48 3.54
N LEU A 284 -20.77 9.61 3.73
CA LEU A 284 -19.37 9.94 3.45
C LEU A 284 -19.17 10.36 1.99
N PHE A 285 -19.63 9.53 1.06
CA PHE A 285 -19.35 9.67 -0.37
C PHE A 285 -20.14 10.81 -1.00
N GLU A 286 -21.40 10.98 -0.63
CA GLU A 286 -22.24 12.11 -1.06
C GLU A 286 -21.65 13.43 -0.57
N SER A 287 -21.32 13.51 0.73
CA SER A 287 -20.76 14.73 1.31
C SER A 287 -19.35 15.02 0.77
N ALA A 288 -18.55 13.99 0.45
CA ALA A 288 -17.26 14.16 -0.20
C ALA A 288 -17.41 14.76 -1.59
N ARG A 289 -18.31 14.22 -2.41
CA ARG A 289 -18.60 14.77 -3.74
C ARG A 289 -19.09 16.21 -3.62
N GLU A 290 -20.08 16.48 -2.78
CA GLU A 290 -20.64 17.83 -2.61
C GLU A 290 -19.57 18.85 -2.17
N ARG A 291 -18.73 18.49 -1.19
CA ARG A 291 -17.87 19.46 -0.48
C ARG A 291 -16.44 19.55 -1.00
N LEU A 292 -15.98 18.55 -1.75
CA LEU A 292 -14.62 18.50 -2.30
C LEU A 292 -14.59 18.70 -3.83
N SER A 293 -15.70 18.54 -4.56
CA SER A 293 -15.73 18.75 -6.02
C SER A 293 -15.43 20.19 -6.45
N SER A 294 -15.52 21.19 -5.57
CA SER A 294 -15.08 22.55 -5.87
C SER A 294 -13.56 22.74 -5.76
N SER A 295 -12.81 21.71 -5.37
CA SER A 295 -11.36 21.74 -5.33
C SER A 295 -10.77 21.33 -6.68
N ASN A 296 -9.54 21.77 -7.00
CA ASN A 296 -8.83 21.37 -8.23
C ASN A 296 -8.43 19.87 -8.27
N ARG A 297 -9.00 19.03 -7.41
CA ARG A 297 -8.74 17.60 -7.30
C ARG A 297 -10.05 16.85 -7.27
N GLU A 298 -10.02 15.64 -7.82
CA GLU A 298 -11.15 14.72 -7.73
C GLU A 298 -11.39 14.32 -6.26
N TRP A 299 -12.64 14.43 -5.80
CA TRP A 299 -13.02 14.22 -4.39
C TRP A 299 -12.59 12.84 -3.86
N SER A 300 -12.65 11.83 -4.72
CA SER A 300 -12.32 10.44 -4.44
C SER A 300 -10.82 10.20 -4.27
N GLU A 301 -9.93 11.14 -4.64
CA GLU A 301 -8.48 11.06 -4.33
C GLU A 301 -8.18 11.20 -2.83
N LYS A 302 -9.18 11.58 -2.03
CA LYS A 302 -9.03 11.87 -0.60
C LYS A 302 -9.44 10.74 0.31
N ILE A 303 -9.94 9.63 -0.22
CA ILE A 303 -10.57 8.57 0.57
C ILE A 303 -9.88 7.23 0.30
N LEU A 304 -9.47 6.54 1.36
CA LEU A 304 -8.80 5.25 1.31
C LEU A 304 -9.70 4.17 1.92
N PHE A 305 -9.76 3.01 1.29
CA PHE A 305 -10.38 1.84 1.88
C PHE A 305 -9.51 1.24 3.00
N GLY A 306 -10.14 0.82 4.10
CA GLY A 306 -9.51 0.00 5.12
C GLY A 306 -10.53 -0.65 6.07
N THR A 307 -10.06 -1.60 6.88
CA THR A 307 -10.94 -2.51 7.62
C THR A 307 -10.96 -2.32 9.14
N ASP A 308 -9.87 -1.83 9.73
CA ASP A 308 -9.60 -1.87 11.19
C ASP A 308 -9.72 -3.28 11.79
N PHE A 309 -9.48 -4.31 10.97
CA PHE A 309 -9.44 -5.69 11.45
C PHE A 309 -8.28 -5.83 12.46
N SER A 310 -8.46 -6.49 13.59
CA SER A 310 -9.51 -7.47 13.93
C SER A 310 -10.66 -6.97 14.77
N PHE A 311 -10.77 -5.65 14.99
CA PHE A 311 -11.82 -5.14 15.86
C PHE A 311 -13.19 -5.19 15.21
N LEU A 312 -13.23 -5.02 13.89
CA LEU A 312 -14.42 -4.98 13.06
C LEU A 312 -14.18 -5.81 11.81
N SER A 313 -15.21 -6.52 11.31
CA SER A 313 -15.04 -7.49 10.23
C SER A 313 -16.00 -7.28 9.05
N VAL A 314 -17.29 -7.08 9.29
CA VAL A 314 -18.29 -7.06 8.21
C VAL A 314 -18.47 -5.70 7.53
N GLN A 315 -18.02 -4.62 8.15
CA GLN A 315 -18.28 -3.25 7.67
C GLN A 315 -17.53 -2.93 6.36
N ALA A 316 -16.39 -3.59 6.14
CA ALA A 316 -15.64 -3.51 4.89
C ALA A 316 -16.48 -3.93 3.67
N MET A 317 -17.41 -4.88 3.84
CA MET A 317 -18.35 -5.29 2.79
C MET A 317 -19.29 -4.15 2.41
N ASP A 318 -19.77 -3.36 3.37
CA ASP A 318 -20.69 -2.24 3.09
C ASP A 318 -20.01 -1.19 2.21
N ILE A 319 -18.74 -0.89 2.47
CA ILE A 319 -17.94 0.01 1.63
C ILE A 319 -17.79 -0.57 0.21
N ILE A 320 -17.35 -1.82 0.09
CA ILE A 320 -17.11 -2.45 -1.22
C ILE A 320 -18.41 -2.51 -2.04
N LEU A 321 -19.51 -2.96 -1.45
CA LEU A 321 -20.79 -3.08 -2.15
C LEU A 321 -21.40 -1.73 -2.47
N HIS A 322 -21.26 -0.72 -1.58
CA HIS A 322 -21.72 0.62 -1.90
C HIS A 322 -20.95 1.18 -3.10
N LEU A 323 -19.62 1.04 -3.17
CA LEU A 323 -18.82 1.51 -4.32
C LEU A 323 -19.24 0.87 -5.66
N LEU A 324 -19.86 -0.30 -5.63
CA LEU A 324 -20.37 -1.02 -6.80
C LEU A 324 -21.88 -0.79 -7.04
N SER A 325 -22.54 -0.03 -6.17
CA SER A 325 -23.98 0.21 -6.18
C SER A 325 -24.40 1.35 -7.11
N ARG A 326 -25.70 1.41 -7.42
CA ARG A 326 -26.33 2.54 -8.13
C ARG A 326 -26.29 3.84 -7.34
N ASP A 327 -26.26 3.73 -6.01
CA ASP A 327 -26.26 4.89 -5.11
C ASP A 327 -24.87 5.51 -4.95
N PHE A 328 -23.82 4.84 -5.44
CA PHE A 328 -22.48 5.43 -5.40
C PHE A 328 -22.42 6.65 -6.32
N PRO A 329 -22.05 7.83 -5.80
CA PRO A 329 -22.02 9.02 -6.63
C PRO A 329 -20.77 9.11 -7.52
N GLY A 330 -19.98 8.04 -7.65
CA GLY A 330 -18.77 8.01 -8.46
C GLY A 330 -18.82 7.02 -9.61
N THR A 331 -17.67 6.91 -10.27
CA THR A 331 -17.36 6.03 -11.39
C THR A 331 -16.62 4.77 -10.93
N LEU A 332 -16.40 3.83 -11.84
CA LEU A 332 -15.56 2.67 -11.56
C LEU A 332 -14.07 3.09 -11.39
N ALA A 333 -13.62 4.17 -12.04
CA ALA A 333 -12.34 4.82 -11.75
C ALA A 333 -12.26 5.36 -10.31
N ASP A 334 -13.32 6.02 -9.82
CA ASP A 334 -13.40 6.47 -8.42
C ASP A 334 -13.31 5.28 -7.46
N THR A 335 -14.03 4.21 -7.77
CA THR A 335 -13.99 2.95 -7.01
C THR A 335 -12.58 2.40 -6.92
N GLN A 336 -11.87 2.27 -8.05
CA GLN A 336 -10.51 1.77 -8.07
C GLN A 336 -9.53 2.67 -7.30
N ARG A 337 -9.73 4.00 -7.34
CA ARG A 337 -8.93 4.94 -6.54
C ARG A 337 -9.14 4.75 -5.04
N VAL A 338 -10.39 4.65 -4.60
CA VAL A 338 -10.73 4.44 -3.18
C VAL A 338 -10.24 3.08 -2.70
N LEU A 339 -10.46 2.01 -3.46
CA LEU A 339 -10.11 0.65 -3.07
C LEU A 339 -8.60 0.39 -3.03
N ALA A 340 -7.79 1.08 -3.84
CA ALA A 340 -6.34 0.87 -3.83
C ALA A 340 -5.51 2.05 -4.30
N GLY A 341 -5.96 2.76 -5.34
CA GLY A 341 -5.11 3.71 -6.06
C GLY A 341 -4.51 4.77 -5.14
N ASN A 342 -5.32 5.33 -4.25
CA ASN A 342 -4.88 6.34 -3.28
C ASN A 342 -3.82 5.76 -2.32
N THR A 343 -4.04 4.57 -1.75
CA THR A 343 -3.09 3.93 -0.84
C THR A 343 -1.75 3.66 -1.53
N LEU A 344 -1.77 3.14 -2.75
CA LEU A 344 -0.55 2.89 -3.54
C LEU A 344 0.18 4.20 -3.88
N SER A 345 -0.55 5.25 -4.24
CA SER A 345 0.00 6.59 -4.48
C SER A 345 0.61 7.23 -3.24
N LEU A 346 0.12 6.94 -2.03
CA LEU A 346 0.73 7.41 -0.79
C LEU A 346 2.03 6.65 -0.46
N LEU A 347 2.10 5.37 -0.81
CA LEU A 347 3.27 4.52 -0.58
C LEU A 347 4.42 4.74 -1.57
N HIS A 348 4.10 5.24 -2.78
CA HIS A 348 4.83 5.38 -4.05
C HIS A 348 6.36 5.17 -4.15
N SER A 349 7.15 5.18 -3.08
CA SER A 349 8.57 4.82 -3.09
C SER A 349 8.77 3.30 -2.99
N PRO A 350 9.66 2.67 -3.77
CA PRO A 350 9.95 1.24 -3.60
C PRO A 350 10.57 0.93 -2.23
N PHE A 351 10.36 -0.28 -1.70
CA PHE A 351 10.98 -0.71 -0.44
C PHE A 351 12.50 -0.58 -0.48
N ARG A 352 13.12 -0.12 0.60
CA ARG A 352 14.58 -0.13 0.77
C ARG A 352 14.98 -0.01 2.23
N THR A 353 16.20 -0.40 2.52
CA THR A 353 16.82 -0.21 3.84
C THR A 353 18.23 0.38 3.73
N SER A 354 18.82 0.73 4.87
CA SER A 354 20.17 1.30 4.98
C SER A 354 21.28 0.32 4.61
N ILE A 355 20.99 -0.99 4.57
CA ILE A 355 21.94 -2.02 4.12
C ILE A 355 22.01 -2.13 2.58
N GLY A 356 21.20 -1.35 1.87
CA GLY A 356 21.24 -1.25 0.43
C GLY A 356 22.61 -0.84 -0.11
N THR A 357 22.94 -1.34 -1.30
CA THR A 357 24.19 -0.97 -1.96
C THR A 357 23.97 0.12 -3.00
N SER A 358 25.06 0.80 -3.39
CA SER A 358 25.11 1.64 -4.58
C SER A 358 25.90 0.93 -5.68
N GLY A 359 25.60 1.23 -6.93
CA GLY A 359 26.27 0.63 -8.08
C GLY A 359 25.55 0.98 -9.39
N PRO A 360 26.19 0.70 -10.53
CA PRO A 360 25.52 0.86 -11.82
C PRO A 360 24.37 -0.15 -11.96
N PRO A 361 23.33 0.18 -12.73
CA PRO A 361 22.28 -0.75 -13.09
C PRO A 361 22.80 -1.80 -14.07
N ALA A 362 22.07 -2.90 -14.21
CA ALA A 362 22.25 -3.84 -15.32
C ALA A 362 20.87 -4.16 -15.90
N GLU A 363 20.62 -3.82 -17.16
CA GLU A 363 19.37 -4.17 -17.85
C GLU A 363 19.63 -5.26 -18.90
N PHE A 364 18.78 -6.28 -18.88
CA PHE A 364 18.77 -7.34 -19.88
C PHE A 364 17.43 -7.34 -20.59
N ILE A 365 17.44 -7.29 -21.92
CA ILE A 365 16.25 -7.23 -22.77
C ILE A 365 16.22 -8.48 -23.64
N CYS A 366 15.07 -9.14 -23.71
CA CYS A 366 14.87 -10.30 -24.59
C CYS A 366 13.47 -10.29 -25.20
N LYS A 367 13.33 -10.83 -26.41
CA LYS A 367 12.03 -10.97 -27.08
C LYS A 367 11.26 -12.15 -26.46
N ASP A 368 10.02 -11.93 -26.08
CA ASP A 368 9.20 -12.87 -25.30
C ASP A 368 7.71 -12.75 -25.66
N GLU A 369 7.32 -13.20 -26.85
CA GLU A 369 5.93 -13.15 -27.33
C GLU A 369 4.96 -13.96 -26.47
N SER A 370 5.40 -15.07 -25.88
CA SER A 370 4.54 -16.03 -25.18
C SER A 370 4.55 -15.91 -23.65
N PHE A 371 5.23 -14.89 -23.10
CA PHE A 371 5.50 -14.74 -21.66
C PHE A 371 6.32 -15.90 -21.05
N ALA A 372 6.96 -16.74 -21.89
CA ALA A 372 7.74 -17.88 -21.43
C ALA A 372 9.01 -17.43 -20.71
N ILE A 373 9.72 -16.45 -21.26
CA ILE A 373 10.98 -15.97 -20.68
C ILE A 373 10.72 -15.25 -19.37
N GLN A 374 9.71 -14.38 -19.31
CA GLN A 374 9.28 -13.74 -18.08
C GLN A 374 8.99 -14.80 -16.99
N ARG A 375 8.20 -15.84 -17.33
CA ARG A 375 7.88 -16.92 -16.39
C ARG A 375 9.12 -17.66 -15.90
N GLU A 376 10.06 -17.98 -16.78
CA GLU A 376 11.32 -18.64 -16.42
C GLU A 376 12.18 -17.80 -15.45
N ILE A 377 12.24 -16.48 -15.65
CA ILE A 377 12.94 -15.56 -14.74
C ILE A 377 12.26 -15.54 -13.39
N GLU A 378 10.94 -15.34 -13.37
CA GLU A 378 10.12 -15.33 -12.15
C GLU A 378 10.28 -16.64 -11.36
N ASP A 379 10.19 -17.80 -12.02
CA ASP A 379 10.37 -19.12 -11.40
C ASP A 379 11.79 -19.30 -10.85
N SER A 380 12.80 -18.76 -11.53
CA SER A 380 14.19 -18.81 -11.06
C SER A 380 14.38 -17.98 -9.79
N VAL A 381 13.79 -16.78 -9.73
CA VAL A 381 13.79 -15.93 -8.53
C VAL A 381 13.03 -16.58 -7.38
N ILE A 382 11.84 -17.12 -7.64
CA ILE A 382 11.04 -17.86 -6.65
C ILE A 382 11.86 -19.03 -6.09
N ASN A 383 12.57 -19.77 -6.94
CA ASN A 383 13.42 -20.88 -6.51
C ASN A 383 14.61 -20.44 -5.65
N LEU A 384 15.22 -19.28 -5.92
CA LEU A 384 16.26 -18.71 -5.04
C LEU A 384 15.71 -18.35 -3.65
N ILE A 385 14.52 -17.73 -3.62
CA ILE A 385 13.81 -17.39 -2.38
C ILE A 385 13.49 -18.67 -1.59
N ALA A 386 13.02 -19.69 -2.29
CA ALA A 386 12.62 -20.94 -1.67
C ALA A 386 13.78 -21.71 -1.05
N LYS A 387 14.92 -21.78 -1.76
CA LYS A 387 16.18 -22.35 -1.26
C LYS A 387 16.78 -21.53 -0.13
N GLY A 388 16.30 -20.30 0.07
CA GLY A 388 16.76 -19.40 1.11
C GLY A 388 18.08 -18.71 0.80
N SER A 389 18.55 -18.75 -0.46
CA SER A 389 19.70 -18.00 -0.96
C SER A 389 19.44 -16.49 -0.95
N SER A 390 18.18 -16.11 -1.24
CA SER A 390 17.68 -14.75 -1.14
C SER A 390 16.40 -14.72 -0.30
N ASP A 391 16.07 -13.56 0.25
CA ASP A 391 14.74 -13.28 0.80
C ASP A 391 14.03 -12.22 -0.05
N LEU A 392 12.70 -12.25 -0.06
CA LEU A 392 11.87 -11.24 -0.69
C LEU A 392 11.44 -10.22 0.35
N SER A 393 11.93 -8.99 0.24
CA SER A 393 11.55 -7.90 1.16
C SER A 393 10.29 -7.17 0.72
N SER A 394 10.02 -7.07 -0.59
CA SER A 394 8.77 -6.52 -1.11
C SER A 394 8.48 -7.02 -2.54
N LEU A 395 7.20 -7.02 -2.90
CA LEU A 395 6.74 -7.03 -4.30
C LEU A 395 5.91 -5.76 -4.52
N ASP A 396 6.43 -4.82 -5.30
CA ASP A 396 5.79 -3.54 -5.61
C ASP A 396 5.40 -3.51 -7.08
N PHE A 397 4.28 -2.87 -7.42
CA PHE A 397 3.85 -2.67 -8.81
C PHE A 397 4.05 -1.22 -9.20
N MET A 398 4.41 -0.99 -10.46
CA MET A 398 4.40 0.37 -11.01
C MET A 398 2.94 0.84 -11.12
N ILE A 399 2.69 2.11 -10.84
CA ILE A 399 1.36 2.73 -10.78
C ILE A 399 1.30 3.97 -11.67
N PRO A 400 0.13 4.48 -12.05
CA PRO A 400 0.02 5.72 -12.81
C PRO A 400 0.53 6.89 -11.95
N PRO A 401 0.92 8.01 -12.58
CA PRO A 401 1.18 9.24 -11.84
C PRO A 401 0.02 9.63 -10.91
N ILE A 402 0.37 10.28 -9.80
CA ILE A 402 -0.63 10.75 -8.84
C ILE A 402 -1.61 11.69 -9.54
N GLY A 403 -2.90 11.44 -9.39
CA GLY A 403 -3.99 12.20 -10.01
C GLY A 403 -4.28 11.84 -11.46
N THR A 404 -3.68 10.76 -12.00
CA THR A 404 -3.92 10.29 -13.37
C THR A 404 -4.35 8.82 -13.41
N TRP A 405 -5.08 8.37 -12.38
CA TRP A 405 -5.56 7.00 -12.35
C TRP A 405 -6.58 6.78 -13.47
N PRO A 406 -6.41 5.76 -14.34
CA PRO A 406 -7.28 5.57 -15.49
C PRO A 406 -8.60 4.92 -15.07
N GLU A 407 -9.58 5.01 -15.97
CA GLU A 407 -10.77 4.16 -15.95
C GLU A 407 -10.36 2.69 -16.13
N PRO A 408 -10.85 1.75 -15.30
CA PRO A 408 -10.61 0.34 -15.52
C PRO A 408 -11.12 -0.14 -16.88
N GLU A 409 -10.30 -0.91 -17.57
CA GLU A 409 -10.63 -1.49 -18.87
C GLU A 409 -11.30 -2.87 -18.70
N PRO A 410 -12.24 -3.24 -19.58
CA PRO A 410 -12.81 -4.59 -19.58
C PRO A 410 -11.72 -5.66 -19.77
N LEU A 411 -11.94 -6.85 -19.21
CA LEU A 411 -11.06 -8.01 -19.35
C LEU A 411 -10.83 -8.39 -20.82
N ALA A 412 -11.85 -8.24 -21.67
CA ALA A 412 -11.76 -8.47 -23.10
C ALA A 412 -10.74 -7.54 -23.79
N ASN A 413 -10.46 -6.38 -23.19
CA ASN A 413 -9.52 -5.37 -23.69
C ASN A 413 -8.19 -5.37 -22.93
N GLY A 414 -7.92 -6.38 -22.08
CA GLY A 414 -6.68 -6.51 -21.31
C GLY A 414 -6.86 -6.35 -19.80
N GLY A 415 -7.98 -5.77 -19.34
CA GLY A 415 -8.33 -5.76 -17.92
C GLY A 415 -7.47 -4.84 -17.05
N SER A 416 -6.92 -3.76 -17.62
CA SER A 416 -6.10 -2.81 -16.87
C SER A 416 -6.94 -2.08 -15.82
N ASN A 417 -6.36 -1.85 -14.64
CA ASN A 417 -7.00 -1.10 -13.55
C ASN A 417 -6.08 -0.02 -12.98
N GLY A 418 -5.05 0.37 -13.75
CA GLY A 418 -3.99 1.28 -13.34
C GLY A 418 -2.81 0.60 -12.64
N VAL A 419 -2.99 -0.55 -11.98
CA VAL A 419 -1.86 -1.28 -11.38
C VAL A 419 -1.10 -2.04 -12.48
N GLY A 420 0.18 -1.70 -12.67
CA GLY A 420 1.04 -2.27 -13.70
C GLY A 420 1.46 -3.70 -13.40
N MET A 421 0.56 -4.67 -13.61
CA MET A 421 0.84 -6.11 -13.42
C MET A 421 1.96 -6.64 -14.33
N ASP A 422 2.26 -5.90 -15.39
CA ASP A 422 3.31 -6.16 -16.37
C ASP A 422 4.57 -5.34 -16.14
N SER A 423 4.65 -4.56 -15.05
CA SER A 423 5.80 -3.76 -14.65
C SER A 423 5.90 -3.67 -13.13
N TYR A 424 6.76 -4.48 -12.53
CA TYR A 424 6.82 -4.64 -11.08
C TYR A 424 8.26 -4.78 -10.58
N VAL A 425 8.46 -4.46 -9.31
CA VAL A 425 9.76 -4.39 -8.64
C VAL A 425 9.76 -5.37 -7.49
N LEU A 426 10.68 -6.34 -7.52
CA LEU A 426 10.98 -7.18 -6.36
C LEU A 426 12.16 -6.58 -5.61
N THR A 427 12.03 -6.36 -4.31
CA THR A 427 13.20 -6.06 -3.48
C THR A 427 13.74 -7.36 -2.89
N LEU A 428 14.96 -7.72 -3.27
CA LEU A 428 15.58 -8.97 -2.88
C LEU A 428 16.78 -8.70 -1.98
N LYS A 429 16.93 -9.52 -0.93
CA LYS A 429 18.08 -9.50 -0.04
C LYS A 429 18.85 -10.81 -0.20
N SER A 430 20.03 -10.73 -0.85
CA SER A 430 20.94 -11.89 -0.97
C SER A 430 21.60 -12.16 0.38
N LYS A 431 21.53 -13.41 0.86
CA LYS A 431 22.19 -13.81 2.10
C LYS A 431 23.70 -13.95 1.92
N GLU A 432 24.14 -14.45 0.78
CA GLU A 432 25.55 -14.69 0.48
C GLU A 432 26.32 -13.38 0.33
N LYS A 433 25.79 -12.46 -0.50
CA LYS A 433 26.42 -11.16 -0.73
C LYS A 433 26.14 -10.15 0.38
N SER A 434 25.17 -10.41 1.25
CA SER A 434 24.64 -9.44 2.22
C SER A 434 24.24 -8.11 1.56
N ARG A 435 23.62 -8.19 0.38
CA ARG A 435 23.20 -7.04 -0.43
C ARG A 435 21.69 -7.02 -0.63
N GLU A 436 21.15 -5.81 -0.68
CA GLU A 436 19.78 -5.52 -1.10
C GLU A 436 19.81 -4.87 -2.50
N PHE A 437 18.96 -5.34 -3.40
CA PHE A 437 18.81 -4.83 -4.76
C PHE A 437 17.35 -4.89 -5.20
N HIS A 438 16.99 -4.03 -6.15
CA HIS A 438 15.71 -4.10 -6.84
C HIS A 438 15.86 -4.90 -8.13
N LEU A 439 14.94 -5.82 -8.37
CA LEU A 439 14.75 -6.49 -9.64
C LEU A 439 13.48 -5.94 -10.28
N TRP A 440 13.63 -5.05 -11.26
CA TRP A 440 12.51 -4.46 -12.00
C TRP A 440 12.28 -5.28 -13.28
N ILE A 441 11.16 -5.99 -13.33
CA ILE A 441 10.73 -6.75 -14.50
C ILE A 441 9.59 -5.97 -15.15
N ARG A 442 9.70 -5.72 -16.46
CA ARG A 442 8.66 -5.02 -17.21
C ARG A 442 8.53 -5.51 -18.65
N ARG A 443 7.29 -5.54 -19.14
CA ARG A 443 6.98 -5.70 -20.57
C ARG A 443 7.25 -4.39 -21.31
N ARG A 444 7.72 -4.51 -22.55
CA ARG A 444 8.02 -3.40 -23.45
C ARG A 444 7.30 -3.59 -24.78
N PRO A 445 7.05 -2.50 -25.54
CA PRO A 445 6.47 -2.60 -26.87
C PRO A 445 7.26 -3.55 -27.78
N GLY A 446 6.56 -4.22 -28.70
CA GLY A 446 7.16 -5.19 -29.62
C GLY A 446 7.48 -6.56 -28.99
N ASP A 447 6.74 -6.93 -27.95
CA ASP A 447 6.85 -8.23 -27.26
C ASP A 447 8.20 -8.49 -26.60
N TYR A 448 8.79 -7.45 -26.00
CA TYR A 448 10.02 -7.58 -25.24
C TYR A 448 9.73 -7.65 -23.73
N VAL A 449 10.55 -8.41 -23.02
CA VAL A 449 10.68 -8.32 -21.56
C VAL A 449 12.03 -7.70 -21.24
N SER A 450 12.05 -6.77 -20.29
CA SER A 450 13.29 -6.28 -19.69
C SER A 450 13.35 -6.62 -18.22
N CYS A 451 14.52 -7.03 -17.79
CA CYS A 451 14.85 -7.30 -16.40
C CYS A 451 16.00 -6.38 -16.00
N THR A 452 15.76 -5.46 -15.07
CA THR A 452 16.76 -4.50 -14.60
C THR A 452 17.12 -4.78 -13.14
N VAL A 453 18.39 -5.05 -12.86
CA VAL A 453 18.93 -5.10 -11.51
C VAL A 453 19.43 -3.72 -11.13
N LEU A 454 18.88 -3.15 -10.06
CA LEU A 454 19.21 -1.81 -9.56
C LEU A 454 19.71 -1.88 -8.13
N ALA A 455 20.63 -0.97 -7.81
CA ALA A 455 21.03 -0.70 -6.44
C ALA A 455 19.91 0.06 -5.70
N THR A 456 19.73 -0.17 -4.40
CA THR A 456 18.68 0.49 -3.61
C THR A 456 19.16 1.80 -2.94
N GLN A 457 20.46 2.09 -3.02
CA GLN A 457 21.10 3.29 -2.47
C GLN A 457 21.94 4.03 -3.52
N GLY A 458 22.32 5.27 -3.20
CA GLY A 458 23.06 6.16 -4.10
C GLY A 458 22.17 6.97 -5.06
N MET A 459 22.81 7.68 -6.00
CA MET A 459 22.12 8.59 -6.94
C MET A 459 21.41 7.86 -8.09
N ILE A 460 21.84 6.64 -8.41
CA ILE A 460 21.32 5.83 -9.51
C ILE A 460 20.45 4.73 -8.91
N ARG A 461 19.24 5.10 -8.49
CA ARG A 461 18.27 4.21 -7.86
C ARG A 461 16.86 4.54 -8.31
N LEU A 462 15.93 3.61 -8.15
CA LEU A 462 14.52 3.86 -8.33
C LEU A 462 13.95 4.58 -7.10
N GLU A 463 13.39 5.78 -7.29
CA GLU A 463 12.86 6.61 -6.18
C GLU A 463 11.33 6.59 -6.09
N THR A 464 10.66 6.19 -7.16
CA THR A 464 9.20 6.16 -7.27
C THR A 464 8.73 4.97 -8.10
N LEU A 465 7.52 4.51 -7.78
CA LEU A 465 6.74 3.52 -8.49
C LEU A 465 5.79 4.18 -9.51
N GLU A 466 5.75 5.51 -9.59
CA GLU A 466 5.00 6.22 -10.64
C GLU A 466 5.61 5.88 -12.02
N ASN A 467 4.83 5.21 -12.86
CA ASN A 467 5.18 4.74 -14.21
C ASN A 467 5.12 5.88 -15.22
N ALA A 468 5.96 6.89 -15.05
CA ALA A 468 6.08 7.95 -16.03
C ALA A 468 7.51 8.46 -16.12
N SER A 469 8.01 8.61 -17.34
CA SER A 469 9.42 8.94 -17.60
C SER A 469 9.84 10.27 -16.96
N GLN A 470 8.93 11.25 -16.84
CA GLN A 470 9.16 12.52 -16.16
C GLN A 470 9.23 12.42 -14.63
N LYS A 471 8.73 11.31 -14.06
CA LYS A 471 8.79 11.02 -12.61
C LYS A 471 10.05 10.23 -12.25
N ILE A 472 10.61 9.52 -13.21
CA ILE A 472 11.85 8.75 -13.03
C ILE A 472 13.05 9.67 -13.30
N SER A 473 14.07 9.57 -12.45
CA SER A 473 15.32 10.34 -12.60
C SER A 473 15.94 10.15 -13.98
N GLN A 474 16.20 11.25 -14.69
CA GLN A 474 16.87 11.21 -16.01
C GLN A 474 18.27 10.60 -15.92
N VAL A 475 18.94 10.75 -14.77
CA VAL A 475 20.23 10.11 -14.50
C VAL A 475 20.07 8.58 -14.45
N LEU A 476 19.01 8.09 -13.80
CA LEU A 476 18.70 6.65 -13.78
C LEU A 476 18.37 6.14 -15.17
N ILE A 477 17.49 6.81 -15.92
CA ILE A 477 17.09 6.38 -17.27
C ILE A 477 18.30 6.27 -18.19
N ARG A 478 19.16 7.30 -18.19
CA ARG A 478 20.39 7.29 -18.99
C ARG A 478 21.32 6.17 -18.55
N SER A 479 21.51 5.99 -17.24
CA SER A 479 22.37 4.93 -16.72
C SER A 479 21.87 3.53 -17.07
N ILE A 480 20.55 3.29 -17.02
CA ILE A 480 19.95 2.02 -17.47
C ILE A 480 20.26 1.80 -18.96
N SER A 481 20.06 2.82 -19.80
CA SER A 481 20.37 2.74 -21.23
C SER A 481 21.83 2.41 -21.50
N ASP A 482 22.77 3.05 -20.77
CA ASP A 482 24.20 2.84 -20.93
C ASP A 482 24.66 1.43 -20.50
N HIS A 483 23.86 0.74 -19.66
CA HIS A 483 24.14 -0.60 -19.12
C HIS A 483 23.10 -1.63 -19.56
N SER A 484 22.43 -1.40 -20.69
CA SER A 484 21.43 -2.30 -21.25
C SER A 484 22.05 -3.24 -22.30
N GLN A 485 21.73 -4.51 -22.20
CA GLN A 485 22.16 -5.56 -23.13
C GLN A 485 20.94 -6.29 -23.71
N THR A 486 20.90 -6.47 -25.03
CA THR A 486 19.89 -7.29 -25.70
C THR A 486 20.42 -8.70 -25.88
N LEU A 487 19.69 -9.68 -25.34
CA LEU A 487 20.06 -11.09 -25.34
C LEU A 487 19.15 -11.90 -26.28
N GLN A 488 19.67 -12.99 -26.82
CA GLN A 488 19.02 -13.74 -27.90
C GLN A 488 18.26 -14.98 -27.40
N SER A 489 18.51 -15.43 -26.16
CA SER A 489 17.89 -16.63 -25.61
C SER A 489 17.46 -16.49 -24.15
N SER A 490 16.46 -17.29 -23.76
CA SER A 490 15.99 -17.35 -22.36
C SER A 490 17.09 -17.81 -21.39
N LYS A 491 17.97 -18.70 -21.85
CA LYS A 491 19.10 -19.21 -21.07
C LYS A 491 20.10 -18.10 -20.74
N GLU A 492 20.41 -17.24 -21.69
CA GLU A 492 21.33 -16.11 -21.49
C GLU A 492 20.77 -15.13 -20.46
N ILE A 493 19.54 -14.63 -20.67
CA ILE A 493 18.95 -13.65 -19.74
C ILE A 493 18.78 -14.22 -18.34
N LYS A 494 18.37 -15.48 -18.23
CA LYS A 494 18.29 -16.16 -16.94
C LYS A 494 19.65 -16.24 -16.26
N SER A 495 20.70 -16.69 -16.96
CA SER A 495 22.05 -16.78 -16.37
C SER A 495 22.51 -15.41 -15.91
N SER A 496 22.46 -14.40 -16.80
CA SER A 496 22.93 -13.05 -16.49
C SER A 496 22.19 -12.40 -15.33
N VAL A 497 20.88 -12.59 -15.23
CA VAL A 497 20.10 -12.10 -14.08
C VAL A 497 20.52 -12.84 -12.82
N ILE A 498 20.50 -14.17 -12.82
CA ILE A 498 20.75 -14.99 -11.63
C ILE A 498 22.18 -14.79 -11.09
N ASP A 499 23.18 -14.69 -11.97
CA ASP A 499 24.58 -14.44 -11.59
C ASP A 499 24.76 -13.10 -10.84
N LEU A 500 23.88 -12.12 -11.07
CA LEU A 500 23.87 -10.89 -10.30
C LEU A 500 23.20 -11.06 -8.93
N LEU A 501 22.15 -11.89 -8.84
CA LEU A 501 21.36 -12.09 -7.60
C LEU A 501 22.03 -13.01 -6.59
N THR A 502 22.75 -14.04 -7.04
CA THR A 502 23.54 -14.96 -6.21
C THR A 502 24.95 -14.43 -6.07
#